data_AF-A0A7K1XVY8-F1
#
_entry.id   AF-A0A7K1XVY8-F1
#
_cell.length_a   1.000
_cell.length_b   1.000
_cell.length_c   1.000
_cell.angle_alpha   90.00
_cell.angle_beta   90.00
_cell.angle_gamma   90.00
#
_symmetry.space_group_name_H-M   'P 1'
#
loop_
_entity.id
_entity.type
_entity.pdbx_description
1 polymer ?
#
loop_
_entity_poly.entity_id
_entity_poly.type
_entity_poly.pdbx_seq_one_letter_code
_entity_poly.pdbx_strand_id
1 'polypeptide(L)'
;MKAVVFLCFVAAVWSCTRAPKIDTADAAETIKGGELAGNGSFKPFKLLTSFTVIDTGTYSNELEDGTYYVISRDKDFVDTISGWFGLQRLGKYYVYQKPDTFADSLWNGDTMIASHGTYLLLDAQNKATKLSSVAENLNDYFSSPAVINDKLYYWQLLSRGEHGPFDVHAAEFDIATRKTTSRFLMKNDAGTDYSGYFSTPYLENNQVIFAFDEKQTWKFNSGFNPLP
;
A
#
# COMPACT_ATOMS: atom_id res chain seq x y z
N MET A 1 -3.87 -75.27 31.55
CA MET A 1 -3.78 -74.07 32.40
C MET A 1 -3.42 -72.89 31.50
N LYS A 2 -4.37 -71.94 31.38
CA LYS A 2 -4.30 -70.57 30.83
C LYS A 2 -3.37 -70.28 29.63
N ALA A 3 -3.96 -70.25 28.45
CA ALA A 3 -3.46 -69.50 27.29
C ALA A 3 -3.70 -68.00 27.52
N VAL A 4 -2.66 -67.19 27.41
CA VAL A 4 -2.74 -65.73 27.40
C VAL A 4 -2.73 -65.28 25.95
N VAL A 5 -3.87 -64.82 25.46
CA VAL A 5 -4.00 -64.18 24.14
C VAL A 5 -3.70 -62.70 24.34
N PHE A 6 -2.60 -62.21 23.77
CA PHE A 6 -2.31 -60.78 23.67
C PHE A 6 -3.07 -60.23 22.47
N LEU A 7 -4.21 -59.57 22.74
CA LEU A 7 -4.95 -58.81 21.73
C LEU A 7 -4.30 -57.42 21.59
N CYS A 8 -3.54 -57.21 20.52
CA CYS A 8 -3.10 -55.86 20.13
C CYS A 8 -4.28 -55.13 19.46
N PHE A 9 -4.99 -54.31 20.23
CA PHE A 9 -5.87 -53.27 19.68
C PHE A 9 -5.01 -52.15 19.10
N VAL A 10 -4.79 -52.17 17.79
CA VAL A 10 -4.33 -50.96 17.06
C VAL A 10 -5.58 -50.13 16.80
N ALA A 11 -5.87 -49.19 17.70
CA ALA A 11 -6.82 -48.14 17.44
C ALA A 11 -6.23 -47.21 16.38
N ALA A 12 -6.61 -47.42 15.12
CA ALA A 12 -6.40 -46.45 14.06
C ALA A 12 -7.23 -45.22 14.37
N VAL A 13 -6.63 -44.25 15.07
CA VAL A 13 -7.19 -42.91 15.20
C VAL A 13 -7.05 -42.26 13.83
N TRP A 14 -8.06 -42.47 12.98
CA TRP A 14 -8.35 -41.58 11.86
C TRP A 14 -8.69 -40.23 12.46
N SER A 15 -7.63 -39.45 12.73
CA SER A 15 -7.77 -38.02 12.95
C SER A 15 -8.13 -37.44 11.58
N CYS A 16 -9.42 -37.47 11.25
CA CYS A 16 -10.00 -36.48 10.36
C CYS A 16 -9.82 -35.13 11.06
N THR A 17 -8.62 -34.57 10.98
CA THR A 17 -8.45 -33.13 11.08
C THR A 17 -9.20 -32.57 9.89
N ARG A 18 -10.50 -32.29 10.10
CA ARG A 18 -11.16 -31.23 9.35
C ARG A 18 -10.20 -30.06 9.46
N ALA A 19 -9.51 -29.77 8.36
CA ALA A 19 -8.87 -28.47 8.20
C ALA A 19 -9.93 -27.45 8.64
N PRO A 20 -9.62 -26.54 9.58
CA PRO A 20 -10.57 -25.50 9.92
C PRO A 20 -11.02 -24.91 8.59
N LYS A 21 -12.33 -24.88 8.36
CA LYS A 21 -12.89 -24.02 7.35
C LYS A 21 -12.36 -22.65 7.72
N ILE A 22 -11.34 -22.20 6.99
CA ILE A 22 -10.97 -20.81 6.97
C ILE A 22 -12.19 -20.18 6.32
N ASP A 23 -13.13 -19.73 7.15
CA ASP A 23 -14.03 -18.67 6.73
C ASP A 23 -13.09 -17.61 6.20
N THR A 24 -13.15 -17.42 4.88
CA THR A 24 -12.49 -16.33 4.19
C THR A 24 -12.91 -15.08 4.94
N ALA A 25 -12.01 -14.59 5.79
CA ALA A 25 -12.24 -13.39 6.58
C ALA A 25 -12.74 -12.32 5.62
N ASP A 26 -13.86 -11.70 6.00
CA ASP A 26 -14.44 -10.56 5.31
C ASP A 26 -13.32 -9.65 4.82
N ALA A 27 -13.36 -9.30 3.53
CA ALA A 27 -12.32 -8.52 2.87
C ALA A 27 -11.99 -7.31 3.75
N ALA A 28 -10.74 -7.21 4.22
CA ALA A 28 -10.34 -6.08 5.06
C ALA A 28 -10.64 -4.78 4.30
N GLU A 29 -11.37 -3.89 4.97
CA GLU A 29 -11.75 -2.59 4.43
C GLU A 29 -10.49 -1.78 4.09
N THR A 30 -10.54 -1.04 2.98
CA THR A 30 -9.51 -0.05 2.65
C THR A 30 -9.46 0.98 3.78
N ILE A 31 -8.27 1.21 4.37
CA ILE A 31 -8.05 2.37 5.22
C ILE A 31 -7.68 3.53 4.30
N LYS A 32 -8.49 4.58 4.23
CA LYS A 32 -8.07 5.79 3.53
C LYS A 32 -7.14 6.62 4.42
N GLY A 33 -6.20 7.29 3.76
CA GLY A 33 -5.33 8.28 4.37
C GLY A 33 -6.05 9.29 5.25
N GLY A 34 -5.53 9.53 6.45
CA GLY A 34 -6.05 10.58 7.35
C GLY A 34 -7.34 10.25 8.11
N GLU A 35 -8.03 9.15 7.83
CA GLU A 35 -9.29 8.79 8.53
C GLU A 35 -9.10 8.39 10.00
N LEU A 36 -7.87 8.08 10.43
CA LEU A 36 -7.59 7.66 11.81
C LEU A 36 -6.55 8.55 12.51
N ALA A 37 -5.98 9.51 11.80
CA ALA A 37 -5.08 10.51 12.35
C ALA A 37 -5.92 11.62 13.02
N GLY A 38 -6.45 11.36 14.23
CA GLY A 38 -7.03 12.48 15.00
C GLY A 38 -7.97 12.18 16.15
N ASN A 39 -8.45 10.95 16.36
CA ASN A 39 -9.35 10.67 17.49
C ASN A 39 -9.10 9.26 18.01
N GLY A 40 -8.60 9.13 19.24
CA GLY A 40 -8.16 7.91 19.94
C GLY A 40 -9.16 6.75 19.97
N SER A 41 -9.48 6.21 18.81
CA SER A 41 -10.48 5.18 18.55
C SER A 41 -10.06 4.23 17.43
N PHE A 42 -8.75 4.18 17.11
CA PHE A 42 -8.24 3.12 16.25
C PHE A 42 -8.53 1.77 16.90
N LYS A 43 -9.27 0.91 16.19
CA LYS A 43 -9.55 -0.45 16.63
C LYS A 43 -8.67 -1.39 15.82
N PRO A 44 -7.84 -2.22 16.49
CA PRO A 44 -7.11 -3.26 15.79
C PRO A 44 -8.02 -4.13 14.93
N PHE A 45 -7.59 -4.41 13.70
CA PHE A 45 -8.35 -5.23 12.77
C PHE A 45 -7.45 -6.20 12.01
N LYS A 46 -8.05 -7.25 11.44
CA LYS A 46 -7.34 -8.24 10.65
C LYS A 46 -7.23 -7.79 9.19
N LEU A 47 -6.01 -7.66 8.68
CA LEU A 47 -5.76 -7.31 7.27
C LEU A 47 -5.83 -8.54 6.37
N LEU A 48 -5.22 -9.64 6.82
CA LEU A 48 -5.20 -10.96 6.19
C LEU A 48 -5.20 -12.02 7.31
N THR A 49 -5.28 -13.30 6.95
CA THR A 49 -5.47 -14.44 7.88
C THR A 49 -4.59 -14.38 9.13
N SER A 50 -3.35 -13.91 9.00
CA SER A 50 -2.36 -13.85 10.09
C SER A 50 -1.92 -12.44 10.48
N PHE A 51 -2.37 -11.39 9.81
CA PHE A 51 -1.94 -10.02 10.09
C PHE A 51 -2.97 -9.21 10.84
N THR A 52 -2.51 -8.49 11.85
CA THR A 52 -3.31 -7.52 12.61
C THR A 52 -2.67 -6.16 12.43
N VAL A 53 -3.46 -5.18 12.03
CA VAL A 53 -3.04 -3.78 12.06
C VAL A 53 -3.41 -3.24 13.43
N ILE A 54 -2.45 -2.67 14.14
CA ILE A 54 -2.61 -2.10 15.49
C ILE A 54 -2.32 -0.61 15.50
N ASP A 55 -2.77 0.06 16.56
CA ASP A 55 -2.69 1.52 16.74
C ASP A 55 -1.24 2.04 16.73
N THR A 56 -1.14 3.36 16.64
CA THR A 56 -0.14 4.12 15.90
C THR A 56 0.88 4.82 16.78
N GLY A 57 2.01 5.17 16.15
CA GLY A 57 2.96 6.16 16.66
C GLY A 57 3.13 7.30 15.65
N THR A 58 4.01 8.25 15.98
CA THR A 58 4.39 9.35 15.08
C THR A 58 5.72 9.06 14.40
N TYR A 59 5.87 9.53 13.17
CA TYR A 59 7.17 9.57 12.50
C TYR A 59 7.48 11.00 12.06
N SER A 60 8.77 11.28 11.90
CA SER A 60 9.28 12.54 11.36
C SER A 60 10.34 12.21 10.33
N ASN A 61 10.28 12.88 9.19
CA ASN A 61 11.41 13.09 8.31
C ASN A 61 11.76 14.58 8.37
N GLU A 62 12.98 14.98 8.00
CA GLU A 62 13.45 16.38 8.13
C GLU A 62 12.53 17.43 7.47
N LEU A 63 11.60 17.00 6.62
CA LEU A 63 10.69 17.84 5.83
C LEU A 63 9.21 17.71 6.26
N GLU A 64 8.81 16.60 6.87
CA GLU A 64 7.41 16.23 7.10
C GLU A 64 7.24 15.36 8.35
N ASP A 65 6.18 15.62 9.12
CA ASP A 65 5.74 14.76 10.23
C ASP A 65 4.50 13.95 9.83
N GLY A 66 4.35 12.76 10.39
CA GLY A 66 3.23 11.87 10.10
C GLY A 66 2.92 10.87 11.21
N THR A 67 1.93 10.02 10.93
CA THR A 67 1.55 8.88 11.79
C THR A 67 1.76 7.58 11.04
N TYR A 68 1.91 6.48 11.75
CA TYR A 68 1.99 5.15 11.12
C TYR A 68 1.24 4.10 11.91
N TYR A 69 0.69 3.10 11.23
CA TYR A 69 0.15 1.88 11.83
C TYR A 69 1.20 0.78 11.80
N VAL A 70 1.10 -0.17 12.73
CA VAL A 70 1.96 -1.36 12.75
C VAL A 70 1.19 -2.56 12.22
N ILE A 71 1.79 -3.27 11.26
CA ILE A 71 1.37 -4.62 10.87
C ILE A 71 2.10 -5.60 11.77
N SER A 72 1.33 -6.46 12.46
CA SER A 72 1.85 -7.51 13.33
C SER A 72 1.34 -8.90 12.93
N ARG A 73 2.16 -9.93 13.14
CA ARG A 73 1.80 -11.35 12.98
C ARG A 73 2.09 -12.09 14.26
N ASP A 74 1.07 -12.73 14.85
CA ASP A 74 1.21 -13.48 16.11
C ASP A 74 1.87 -12.67 17.25
N LYS A 75 1.66 -11.34 17.24
CA LYS A 75 2.24 -10.30 18.13
C LYS A 75 3.65 -9.83 17.77
N ASP A 76 4.30 -10.43 16.77
CA ASP A 76 5.57 -9.95 16.25
C ASP A 76 5.37 -8.78 15.29
N PHE A 77 6.25 -7.77 15.38
CA PHE A 77 6.32 -6.69 14.40
C PHE A 77 6.68 -7.23 13.02
N VAL A 78 5.95 -6.81 11.99
CA VAL A 78 6.21 -7.19 10.60
C VAL A 78 6.57 -5.97 9.78
N ASP A 79 5.74 -4.93 9.85
CA ASP A 79 5.97 -3.73 9.05
C ASP A 79 5.20 -2.50 9.59
N THR A 80 5.41 -1.35 8.96
CA THR A 80 4.65 -0.12 9.20
C THR A 80 3.87 0.32 7.96
N ILE A 81 2.73 0.98 8.19
CA ILE A 81 1.90 1.61 7.16
C ILE A 81 1.81 3.10 7.46
N SER A 82 2.11 3.95 6.48
CA SER A 82 1.89 5.39 6.56
C SER A 82 0.42 5.71 6.85
N GLY A 83 0.18 6.50 7.89
CA GLY A 83 -1.13 7.03 8.26
C GLY A 83 -1.76 7.90 7.19
N TRP A 84 -0.91 8.59 6.42
CA TRP A 84 -1.34 9.49 5.34
C TRP A 84 -1.75 8.75 4.08
N PHE A 85 -1.06 7.66 3.70
CA PHE A 85 -1.45 6.87 2.53
C PHE A 85 -2.54 5.84 2.85
N GLY A 86 -2.45 5.25 4.05
CA GLY A 86 -3.31 4.16 4.48
C GLY A 86 -3.02 2.85 3.75
N LEU A 87 -4.06 2.06 3.54
CA LEU A 87 -3.99 0.71 3.03
C LEU A 87 -5.11 0.49 2.04
N GLN A 88 -4.78 0.39 0.76
CA GLN A 88 -5.73 0.47 -0.34
C GLN A 88 -5.82 -0.86 -1.08
N ARG A 89 -7.03 -1.42 -1.16
CA ARG A 89 -7.25 -2.69 -1.87
C ARG A 89 -7.13 -2.49 -3.39
N LEU A 90 -6.31 -3.31 -4.04
CA LEU A 90 -6.10 -3.37 -5.49
C LEU A 90 -6.37 -4.81 -5.97
N GLY A 91 -7.64 -5.12 -6.28
CA GLY A 91 -8.10 -6.47 -6.59
C GLY A 91 -7.95 -7.43 -5.41
N LYS A 92 -7.01 -8.38 -5.50
CA LYS A 92 -6.68 -9.33 -4.41
C LYS A 92 -5.46 -8.93 -3.58
N TYR A 93 -4.85 -7.80 -3.91
CA TYR A 93 -3.67 -7.26 -3.25
C TYR A 93 -4.05 -6.04 -2.42
N TYR A 94 -3.15 -5.64 -1.53
CA TYR A 94 -3.22 -4.35 -0.86
C TYR A 94 -1.99 -3.51 -1.20
N VAL A 95 -2.20 -2.22 -1.44
CA VAL A 95 -1.15 -1.24 -1.63
C VAL A 95 -1.05 -0.43 -0.35
N TYR A 96 0.18 -0.25 0.15
CA TYR A 96 0.47 0.64 1.26
C TYR A 96 1.79 1.34 1.04
N GLN A 97 2.01 2.43 1.76
CA GLN A 97 3.31 3.07 1.86
C GLN A 97 3.94 2.69 3.20
N LYS A 98 5.17 2.22 3.19
CA LYS A 98 5.96 1.96 4.38
C LYS A 98 6.92 3.14 4.60
N PRO A 99 6.84 3.90 5.70
CA PRO A 99 7.90 4.82 6.07
C PRO A 99 9.22 4.05 6.24
N ASP A 100 10.24 4.42 5.47
CA ASP A 100 11.53 3.73 5.50
C ASP A 100 12.34 4.27 6.68
N THR A 101 12.64 3.43 7.66
CA THR A 101 13.45 3.84 8.80
C THR A 101 14.90 4.01 8.39
N PHE A 102 15.55 5.09 8.83
CA PHE A 102 17.01 5.09 8.86
C PHE A 102 17.46 3.93 9.76
N ALA A 103 18.50 3.21 9.32
CA ALA A 103 18.95 1.97 9.94
C ALA A 103 18.92 2.02 11.48
N ASP A 104 18.45 0.91 12.09
CA ASP A 104 18.40 0.61 13.51
C ASP A 104 18.66 1.80 14.45
N SER A 105 17.58 2.39 15.01
CA SER A 105 17.56 3.15 16.27
C SER A 105 17.61 4.69 16.30
N LEU A 106 17.19 5.41 15.24
CA LEU A 106 16.88 6.85 15.41
C LEU A 106 15.43 7.03 15.85
N TRP A 107 15.17 6.79 17.13
CA TRP A 107 13.95 7.24 17.80
C TRP A 107 14.26 8.54 18.56
N ASN A 108 13.43 9.56 18.39
CA ASN A 108 13.47 10.77 19.21
C ASN A 108 12.27 10.75 20.15
N GLY A 109 12.44 10.15 21.34
CA GLY A 109 11.32 9.84 22.24
C GLY A 109 10.37 8.83 21.59
N ASP A 110 9.09 9.20 21.48
CA ASP A 110 8.04 8.35 20.89
C ASP A 110 7.93 8.50 19.35
N THR A 111 8.79 9.31 18.73
CA THR A 111 8.78 9.57 17.29
C THR A 111 9.86 8.77 16.57
N MET A 112 9.46 8.03 15.54
CA MET A 112 10.35 7.32 14.62
C MET A 112 10.96 8.29 13.60
N ILE A 113 12.29 8.31 13.45
CA ILE A 113 12.94 9.09 12.38
C ILE A 113 13.03 8.22 11.12
N ALA A 114 12.39 8.68 10.04
CA ALA A 114 12.24 7.93 8.79
C ALA A 114 12.63 8.79 7.59
N SER A 115 13.05 8.15 6.50
CA SER A 115 13.13 8.76 5.18
C SER A 115 11.76 8.76 4.51
N HIS A 116 11.72 9.23 3.26
CA HIS A 116 10.56 9.01 2.40
C HIS A 116 10.21 7.51 2.37
N GLY A 117 8.93 7.17 2.47
CA GLY A 117 8.47 5.79 2.45
C GLY A 117 8.47 5.12 1.07
N THR A 118 8.53 3.79 1.04
CA THR A 118 8.40 2.98 -0.17
C THR A 118 6.97 2.48 -0.35
N TYR A 119 6.43 2.51 -1.57
CA TYR A 119 5.15 1.86 -1.86
C TYR A 119 5.31 0.36 -2.07
N LEU A 120 4.47 -0.42 -1.39
CA LEU A 120 4.52 -1.87 -1.35
C LEU A 120 3.17 -2.47 -1.74
N LEU A 121 3.23 -3.58 -2.45
CA LEU A 121 2.12 -4.46 -2.77
C LEU A 121 2.18 -5.69 -1.87
N LEU A 122 1.17 -5.88 -1.03
CA LEU A 122 1.00 -7.06 -0.17
C LEU A 122 0.08 -8.08 -0.84
N ASP A 123 0.55 -9.32 -0.98
CA ASP A 123 -0.27 -10.43 -1.47
C ASP A 123 -0.92 -11.25 -0.34
N ALA A 124 -1.83 -12.16 -0.72
CA ALA A 124 -2.53 -13.05 0.21
C ALA A 124 -1.60 -14.06 0.91
N GLN A 125 -0.37 -14.24 0.41
CA GLN A 125 0.69 -15.04 1.03
C GLN A 125 1.59 -14.19 1.92
N ASN A 126 1.20 -12.95 2.21
CA ASN A 126 1.90 -12.03 3.08
C ASN A 126 3.27 -11.59 2.55
N LYS A 127 3.50 -11.67 1.24
CA LYS A 127 4.73 -11.19 0.62
C LYS A 127 4.54 -9.75 0.16
N ALA A 128 5.39 -8.86 0.69
CA ALA A 128 5.50 -7.48 0.23
C ALA A 128 6.44 -7.40 -0.98
N THR A 129 6.01 -6.69 -2.02
CA THR A 129 6.81 -6.43 -3.23
C THR A 129 6.79 -4.93 -3.53
N LYS A 130 7.94 -4.33 -3.88
CA LYS A 130 8.00 -2.92 -4.26
C LYS A 130 7.07 -2.63 -5.43
N LEU A 131 6.23 -1.60 -5.30
CA LEU A 131 5.28 -1.23 -6.34
C LEU A 131 5.99 -0.78 -7.63
N SER A 132 7.14 -0.10 -7.49
CA SER A 132 8.04 0.29 -8.58
C SER A 132 8.62 -0.89 -9.38
N SER A 133 8.60 -2.11 -8.84
CA SER A 133 9.01 -3.31 -9.59
C SER A 133 7.93 -3.87 -10.52
N VAL A 134 6.70 -3.35 -10.42
CA VAL A 134 5.54 -3.87 -11.17
C VAL A 134 4.77 -2.79 -11.91
N ALA A 135 4.74 -1.56 -11.40
CA ALA A 135 4.17 -0.39 -12.04
C ALA A 135 5.29 0.42 -12.72
N GLU A 136 5.22 0.54 -14.04
CA GLU A 136 6.31 1.08 -14.85
C GLU A 136 6.61 2.55 -14.51
N ASN A 137 7.89 2.85 -14.25
CA ASN A 137 8.39 4.19 -13.89
C ASN A 137 7.63 4.85 -12.72
N LEU A 138 7.06 4.04 -11.82
CA LEU A 138 6.58 4.54 -10.54
C LEU A 138 7.78 4.86 -9.67
N ASN A 139 7.82 6.09 -9.19
CA ASN A 139 8.84 6.62 -8.31
C ASN A 139 8.22 6.81 -6.92
N ASP A 140 8.83 6.22 -5.89
CA ASP A 140 8.27 6.26 -4.54
C ASP A 140 8.13 7.69 -4.00
N TYR A 141 8.90 8.65 -4.51
CA TYR A 141 8.93 10.03 -4.06
C TYR A 141 7.89 10.94 -4.72
N PHE A 142 7.78 10.93 -6.06
CA PHE A 142 6.96 11.90 -6.80
C PHE A 142 5.66 11.32 -7.40
N SER A 143 5.48 9.99 -7.39
CA SER A 143 4.36 9.40 -8.12
C SER A 143 3.00 9.57 -7.46
N SER A 144 2.94 9.86 -6.16
CA SER A 144 1.71 10.07 -5.37
C SER A 144 0.55 9.15 -5.79
N PRO A 145 0.72 7.82 -5.71
CA PRO A 145 -0.25 6.89 -6.26
C PRO A 145 -1.60 6.93 -5.52
N ALA A 146 -2.64 6.46 -6.20
CA ALA A 146 -3.97 6.25 -5.63
C ALA A 146 -4.60 4.98 -6.22
N VAL A 147 -5.31 4.20 -5.42
CA VAL A 147 -6.14 3.12 -5.92
C VAL A 147 -7.58 3.61 -6.08
N ILE A 148 -8.07 3.60 -7.31
CA ILE A 148 -9.41 4.06 -7.67
C ILE A 148 -10.04 2.97 -8.54
N ASN A 149 -11.22 2.46 -8.17
CA ASN A 149 -11.95 1.44 -8.92
C ASN A 149 -11.08 0.22 -9.33
N ASP A 150 -10.31 -0.33 -8.39
CA ASP A 150 -9.40 -1.48 -8.59
C ASP A 150 -8.27 -1.25 -9.64
N LYS A 151 -7.94 0.00 -9.95
CA LYS A 151 -6.76 0.39 -10.73
C LYS A 151 -5.87 1.30 -9.91
N LEU A 152 -4.57 1.28 -10.21
CA LEU A 152 -3.61 2.19 -9.61
C LEU A 152 -3.37 3.38 -10.55
N TYR A 153 -3.62 4.59 -10.08
CA TYR A 153 -3.34 5.83 -10.81
C TYR A 153 -2.18 6.55 -10.16
N TYR A 154 -1.24 7.08 -10.96
CA TYR A 154 -0.06 7.74 -10.42
C TYR A 154 0.60 8.68 -11.43
N TRP A 155 1.38 9.64 -10.93
CA TRP A 155 2.21 10.51 -11.75
C TRP A 155 3.45 9.75 -12.20
N GLN A 156 3.66 9.68 -13.51
CA GLN A 156 4.82 9.03 -14.11
C GLN A 156 5.77 10.11 -14.65
N LEU A 157 6.98 10.15 -14.11
CA LEU A 157 8.02 11.10 -14.49
C LEU A 157 9.07 10.38 -15.35
N LEU A 158 9.19 10.78 -16.60
CA LEU A 158 10.15 10.22 -17.55
C LEU A 158 11.26 11.24 -17.80
N SER A 159 12.47 10.92 -17.36
CA SER A 159 13.64 11.78 -17.61
C SER A 159 14.00 11.80 -19.10
N ARG A 160 14.31 12.99 -19.63
CA ARG A 160 14.88 13.16 -20.99
C ARG A 160 16.41 13.18 -21.03
N GLY A 161 17.09 12.89 -19.92
CA GLY A 161 18.54 12.94 -19.77
C GLY A 161 18.96 13.36 -18.35
N GLU A 162 20.26 13.35 -18.04
CA GLU A 162 20.77 13.54 -16.66
C GLU A 162 20.35 14.87 -15.99
N HIS A 163 20.08 15.92 -16.76
CA HIS A 163 19.79 17.27 -16.24
C HIS A 163 18.61 17.98 -16.92
N GLY A 164 17.77 17.24 -17.66
CA GLY A 164 16.64 17.81 -18.40
C GLY A 164 15.32 17.76 -17.63
N PRO A 165 14.32 18.58 -18.03
CA PRO A 165 12.98 18.46 -17.47
C PRO A 165 12.39 17.08 -17.73
N PHE A 166 11.57 16.61 -16.81
CA PHE A 166 10.78 15.40 -16.94
C PHE A 166 9.61 15.62 -17.89
N ASP A 167 9.31 14.62 -18.71
CA ASP A 167 7.96 14.46 -19.24
C ASP A 167 7.09 13.87 -18.14
N VAL A 168 6.03 14.60 -17.79
CA VAL A 168 5.07 14.21 -16.76
C VAL A 168 3.85 13.62 -17.43
N HIS A 169 3.50 12.42 -17.01
CA HIS A 169 2.35 11.67 -17.52
C HIS A 169 1.39 11.31 -16.38
N ALA A 170 0.10 11.27 -16.69
CA ALA A 170 -0.85 10.48 -15.91
C ALA A 170 -0.67 9.01 -16.33
N ALA A 171 -0.57 8.10 -15.35
CA ALA A 171 -0.50 6.68 -15.58
C ALA A 171 -1.65 5.94 -14.90
N GLU A 172 -2.17 4.92 -15.58
CA GLU A 172 -3.07 3.90 -15.04
C GLU A 172 -2.38 2.55 -15.12
N PHE A 173 -2.26 1.85 -14.01
CA PHE A 173 -1.75 0.50 -13.93
C PHE A 173 -2.86 -0.49 -13.56
N ASP A 174 -2.98 -1.50 -14.41
CA ASP A 174 -3.89 -2.62 -14.21
C ASP A 174 -3.15 -3.83 -13.66
N ILE A 175 -3.41 -4.17 -12.39
CA ILE A 175 -2.76 -5.29 -11.72
C ILE A 175 -3.07 -6.65 -12.36
N ALA A 176 -4.25 -6.81 -12.98
CA ALA A 176 -4.67 -8.08 -13.57
C ALA A 176 -3.91 -8.36 -14.86
N THR A 177 -3.67 -7.33 -15.67
CA THR A 177 -2.95 -7.46 -16.95
C THR A 177 -1.46 -7.09 -16.84
N ARG A 178 -1.03 -6.51 -15.71
CA ARG A 178 0.32 -5.97 -15.48
C ARG A 178 0.73 -4.93 -16.52
N LYS A 179 -0.23 -4.16 -17.04
CA LYS A 179 0.01 -3.13 -18.05
C LYS A 179 -0.17 -1.75 -17.45
N THR A 180 0.77 -0.86 -17.78
CA THR A 180 0.64 0.57 -17.54
C THR A 180 0.21 1.26 -18.84
N THR A 181 -0.82 2.09 -18.76
CA THR A 181 -1.22 3.02 -19.81
C THR A 181 -0.87 4.42 -19.37
N SER A 182 -0.15 5.17 -20.21
CA SER A 182 0.29 6.53 -19.87
C SER A 182 -0.25 7.58 -20.85
N ARG A 183 -0.43 8.81 -20.34
CA ARG A 183 -0.90 9.98 -21.09
C ARG A 183 -0.02 11.17 -20.76
N PHE A 184 0.67 11.71 -21.75
CA PHE A 184 1.49 12.90 -21.57
C PHE A 184 0.62 14.09 -21.15
N LEU A 185 1.07 14.84 -20.15
CA LEU A 185 0.36 15.99 -19.61
C LEU A 185 1.16 17.27 -19.83
N MET A 186 2.40 17.29 -19.35
CA MET A 186 3.24 18.48 -19.33
C MET A 186 4.72 18.14 -19.23
N LYS A 187 5.56 19.17 -19.37
CA LYS A 187 6.98 19.13 -18.99
C LYS A 187 7.15 19.83 -17.65
N ASN A 188 7.97 19.27 -16.77
CA ASN A 188 8.23 19.84 -15.46
C ASN A 188 9.65 19.48 -15.00
N ASP A 189 10.37 20.40 -14.36
CA ASP A 189 11.74 20.18 -13.88
C ASP A 189 11.81 19.60 -12.46
N ALA A 190 10.68 19.48 -11.76
CA ALA A 190 10.54 18.98 -10.39
C ALA A 190 11.65 19.51 -9.47
N GLY A 191 11.90 20.83 -9.52
CA GLY A 191 12.95 21.52 -8.78
C GLY A 191 12.68 21.66 -7.28
N THR A 192 12.22 20.60 -6.62
CA THR A 192 11.83 20.58 -5.21
C THR A 192 12.19 19.24 -4.56
N ASP A 193 12.38 19.29 -3.25
CA ASP A 193 12.47 18.17 -2.32
C ASP A 193 11.15 17.93 -1.57
N TYR A 194 10.02 18.43 -2.08
CA TYR A 194 8.73 18.14 -1.50
C TYR A 194 8.10 16.91 -2.17
N SER A 195 7.89 15.84 -1.41
CA SER A 195 7.31 14.59 -1.93
C SER A 195 5.86 14.76 -2.40
N GLY A 196 5.10 15.62 -1.70
CA GLY A 196 3.74 15.99 -2.07
C GLY A 196 3.63 16.99 -3.22
N TYR A 197 4.70 17.22 -3.99
CA TYR A 197 4.70 18.19 -5.09
C TYR A 197 3.65 17.87 -6.17
N PHE A 198 3.43 16.58 -6.44
CA PHE A 198 2.30 16.14 -7.25
C PHE A 198 1.19 15.63 -6.33
N SER A 199 -0.01 16.19 -6.46
CA SER A 199 -1.14 15.78 -5.62
C SER A 199 -1.60 14.36 -5.98
N THR A 200 -2.00 13.58 -4.99
CA THR A 200 -2.59 12.25 -5.19
C THR A 200 -3.81 12.33 -6.13
N PRO A 201 -3.88 11.50 -7.18
CA PRO A 201 -5.05 11.44 -8.04
C PRO A 201 -6.31 11.08 -7.25
N TYR A 202 -7.45 11.64 -7.64
CA TYR A 202 -8.72 11.40 -6.94
C TYR A 202 -9.89 11.21 -7.89
N LEU A 203 -10.95 10.61 -7.37
CA LEU A 203 -12.20 10.40 -8.11
C LEU A 203 -13.16 11.55 -7.81
N GLU A 204 -13.61 12.24 -8.86
CA GLU A 204 -14.65 13.26 -8.77
C GLU A 204 -15.63 13.07 -9.93
N ASN A 205 -16.94 13.03 -9.65
CA ASN A 205 -17.97 12.89 -10.69
C ASN A 205 -17.73 11.72 -11.69
N ASN A 206 -17.26 10.56 -11.19
CA ASN A 206 -16.85 9.40 -11.99
C ASN A 206 -15.67 9.64 -12.95
N GLN A 207 -14.87 10.66 -12.69
CA GLN A 207 -13.68 11.02 -13.45
C GLN A 207 -12.46 10.91 -12.56
N VAL A 208 -11.37 10.37 -13.09
CA VAL A 208 -10.08 10.40 -12.41
C VAL A 208 -9.43 11.74 -12.69
N ILE A 209 -9.09 12.46 -11.63
CA ILE A 209 -8.52 13.80 -11.68
C ILE A 209 -7.06 13.73 -11.27
N PHE A 210 -6.21 14.29 -12.12
CA PHE A 210 -4.82 14.59 -11.82
C PHE A 210 -4.72 16.10 -11.64
N ALA A 211 -4.46 16.57 -10.42
CA ALA A 211 -4.30 17.99 -10.13
C ALA A 211 -2.84 18.26 -9.75
N PHE A 212 -2.19 19.17 -10.46
CA PHE A 212 -0.85 19.62 -10.11
C PHE A 212 -0.92 20.87 -9.22
N ASP A 213 -1.80 21.80 -9.57
CA ASP A 213 -2.12 23.01 -8.80
C ASP A 213 -3.60 23.40 -9.03
N GLU A 214 -4.05 24.52 -8.46
CA GLU A 214 -5.43 25.02 -8.64
C GLU A 214 -5.80 25.34 -10.10
N LYS A 215 -4.82 25.46 -11.00
CA LYS A 215 -5.00 25.88 -12.40
C LYS A 215 -4.79 24.74 -13.39
N GLN A 216 -4.01 23.73 -13.02
CA GLN A 216 -3.60 22.64 -13.89
C GLN A 216 -4.20 21.33 -13.40
N THR A 217 -5.32 20.97 -14.03
CA THR A 217 -6.03 19.73 -13.78
C THR A 217 -6.28 19.00 -15.08
N TRP A 218 -6.13 17.68 -15.05
CA TRP A 218 -6.43 16.78 -16.16
C TRP A 218 -7.45 15.76 -15.71
N LYS A 219 -8.47 15.54 -16.55
CA LYS A 219 -9.61 14.71 -16.23
C LYS A 219 -9.67 13.54 -17.19
N PHE A 220 -9.94 12.36 -16.65
CA PHE A 220 -10.04 11.12 -17.42
C PHE A 220 -11.35 10.42 -17.11
N ASN A 221 -11.98 9.85 -18.14
CA ASN A 221 -13.10 8.94 -17.94
C ASN A 221 -12.63 7.57 -17.41
N SER A 222 -13.58 6.67 -17.14
CA SER A 222 -13.31 5.31 -16.65
C SER A 222 -12.47 4.43 -17.58
N GLY A 223 -12.37 4.79 -18.87
CA GLY A 223 -11.49 4.13 -19.84
C GLY A 223 -10.12 4.81 -20.00
N PHE A 224 -9.77 5.71 -19.08
CA PHE A 224 -8.55 6.50 -19.08
C PHE A 224 -8.33 7.32 -20.37
N ASN A 225 -9.43 7.83 -20.93
CA ASN A 225 -9.39 8.76 -22.05
C ASN A 225 -9.53 10.20 -21.53
N PRO A 226 -8.71 11.14 -22.04
CA PRO A 226 -8.78 12.54 -21.64
C PRO A 226 -10.17 13.13 -21.92
N LEU A 227 -10.62 13.98 -21.00
CA LEU A 227 -11.83 14.79 -21.13
C LEU A 227 -11.47 16.28 -21.33
N PRO A 228 -12.38 17.08 -21.89
CA PRO A 228 -12.20 18.53 -22.04
C PRO A 228 -12.03 19.27 -20.72
#